data_AF-A0A6B3CKM5-F1
#
_entry.id   AF-A0A6B3CKM5-F1
#
_cell.length_a   1.000
_cell.length_b   1.000
_cell.length_c   1.000
_cell.angle_alpha   90.00
_cell.angle_beta   90.00
_cell.angle_gamma   90.00
#
_symmetry.space_group_name_H-M   'P 1'
#
loop_
_entity.id
_entity.type
_entity.pdbx_description
1 polymer ?
#
loop_
_entity_poly.entity_id
_entity_poly.type
_entity_poly.pdbx_seq_one_letter_code
_entity_poly.pdbx_strand_id
1 'polypeptide(L)' 'HVMTNAHVVAGIDAPSVRVGGVGPAYEARVVLFDPDKDVAVLYVPGLKAPVLRFDEDAARGDAAVVAGYPQDGALDLRAA' A
#
# COMPACT_ATOMS: atom_id res chain seq x y z
N HIS A 1 -7.99 -3.96 -6.04
CA HIS A 1 -6.71 -4.53 -5.59
C HIS A 1 -5.89 -3.44 -4.92
N VAL A 2 -5.00 -3.81 -4.01
CA VAL A 2 -4.06 -2.90 -3.34
C VAL A 2 -2.66 -3.47 -3.49
N MET A 3 -1.68 -2.63 -3.82
CA MET A 3 -0.27 -3.02 -3.85
C MET A 3 0.39 -2.61 -2.52
N THR A 4 1.27 -3.45 -2.01
CA THR A 4 2.06 -3.18 -0.79
C THR A 4 3.40 -3.92 -0.87
N ASN A 5 4.27 -3.71 0.11
CA ASN A 5 5.50 -4.46 0.23
C ASN A 5 5.21 -5.92 0.63
N ALA A 6 5.98 -6.87 0.10
CA ALA A 6 5.81 -8.29 0.42
C ALA A 6 6.10 -8.56 1.91
N HIS A 7 7.15 -7.94 2.46
CA HIS A 7 7.51 -8.12 3.86
C HIS A 7 6.41 -7.65 4.84
N VAL A 8 5.54 -6.71 4.44
CA VAL A 8 4.43 -6.20 5.28
C VAL A 8 3.38 -7.28 5.54
N VAL A 9 3.17 -8.18 4.58
CA VAL A 9 2.15 -9.24 4.67
C VAL A 9 2.72 -10.62 4.94
N ALA A 10 4.05 -10.73 5.02
CA ALA A 10 4.72 -11.99 5.34
C ALA A 10 4.27 -12.50 6.72
N GLY A 11 3.70 -13.70 6.75
CA GLY A 11 3.23 -14.34 7.99
C GLY A 11 1.89 -13.80 8.51
N ILE A 12 1.15 -13.01 7.73
CA ILE A 12 -0.21 -12.55 8.08
C ILE A 12 -1.25 -13.45 7.40
N ASP A 13 -2.02 -14.19 8.20
CA ASP A 13 -3.06 -15.10 7.70
C ASP A 13 -4.28 -14.37 7.11
N ALA A 14 -4.67 -13.26 7.74
CA ALA A 14 -5.86 -12.46 7.37
C ALA A 14 -5.53 -10.96 7.41
N PRO A 15 -4.93 -10.41 6.33
CA PRO A 15 -4.63 -8.99 6.27
C PRO A 15 -5.91 -8.15 6.16
N SER A 16 -5.87 -6.93 6.68
CA SER A 16 -6.95 -5.96 6.53
C SER A 16 -6.44 -4.61 6.05
N VAL A 17 -7.31 -3.83 5.38
CA VAL A 17 -6.97 -2.52 4.81
C VAL A 17 -7.92 -1.45 5.35
N ARG A 18 -7.40 -0.28 5.71
CA ARG A 18 -8.21 0.91 6.05
C ARG A 18 -7.88 2.06 5.12
N VAL A 19 -8.91 2.72 4.58
CA VAL A 19 -8.73 3.87 3.69
C VAL A 19 -8.41 5.12 4.51
N GLY A 20 -7.28 5.77 4.26
CA GLY A 20 -6.88 6.97 4.99
C GLY A 20 -6.49 6.72 6.46
N GLY A 21 -6.37 5.45 6.88
CA GLY A 21 -6.09 5.09 8.28
C GLY A 21 -7.30 5.29 9.22
N VAL A 22 -8.47 5.62 8.68
CA VAL A 22 -9.70 5.90 9.43
C VAL A 22 -10.85 5.01 8.95
N GLY A 23 -11.90 4.92 9.75
CA GLY A 23 -13.11 4.19 9.38
C GLY A 23 -12.95 2.66 9.39
N PRO A 24 -13.82 1.93 8.66
CA PRO A 24 -13.87 0.48 8.73
C PRO A 24 -12.65 -0.17 8.08
N ALA A 25 -12.21 -1.28 8.66
CA ALA A 25 -11.26 -2.19 8.02
C ALA A 25 -11.98 -3.07 7.00
N TYR A 26 -11.32 -3.32 5.87
CA TYR A 26 -11.76 -4.23 4.82
C TYR A 26 -10.89 -5.47 4.87
N GLU A 27 -11.53 -6.64 4.91
CA GLU A 27 -10.85 -7.92 4.76
C GLU A 27 -10.12 -8.00 3.41
N ALA A 28 -8.88 -8.49 3.43
CA ALA A 28 -8.05 -8.61 2.26
C ALA A 28 -7.49 -10.02 2.11
N ARG A 29 -7.16 -10.40 0.87
CA ARG A 29 -6.50 -11.66 0.56
C ARG A 29 -5.27 -11.38 -0.28
N VAL A 30 -4.13 -11.96 0.08
CA VAL A 30 -2.93 -11.90 -0.77
C VAL A 30 -3.20 -12.74 -2.02
N VAL A 31 -3.13 -12.12 -3.19
CA VAL A 31 -3.34 -12.78 -4.50
C VAL A 31 -2.06 -12.79 -5.35
N LEU A 32 -1.07 -11.99 -4.98
CA LEU A 32 0.30 -12.06 -5.51
C LEU A 32 1.27 -11.78 -4.36
N PHE A 33 2.34 -12.57 -4.29
CA PHE A 33 3.43 -12.40 -3.35
C PHE A 33 4.75 -12.67 -4.09
N ASP A 34 5.57 -11.64 -4.27
CA ASP A 34 6.89 -11.69 -4.89
C ASP A 34 7.93 -11.15 -3.88
N PRO A 35 8.64 -12.02 -3.14
CA PRO A 35 9.62 -11.59 -2.15
C PRO A 35 10.90 -11.03 -2.78
N ASP A 36 11.23 -11.42 -4.01
CA ASP A 36 12.46 -10.97 -4.69
C ASP A 36 12.35 -9.49 -5.08
N LYS A 37 11.14 -9.03 -5.41
CA LYS A 37 10.85 -7.61 -5.69
C LYS A 37 10.30 -6.85 -4.48
N ASP A 38 10.10 -7.53 -3.35
CA ASP A 38 9.36 -7.02 -2.19
C ASP A 38 7.99 -6.43 -2.54
N VAL A 39 7.23 -7.11 -3.41
CA VAL A 39 5.88 -6.68 -3.85
C VAL A 39 4.81 -7.72 -3.51
N ALA A 40 3.69 -7.26 -2.98
CA ALA A 40 2.47 -8.05 -2.84
C ALA A 40 1.25 -7.31 -3.41
N VAL A 41 0.28 -8.07 -3.92
CA VAL A 41 -1.02 -7.56 -4.36
C VAL A 41 -2.11 -8.21 -3.52
N LEU A 42 -2.99 -7.37 -2.98
CA LEU A 42 -4.13 -7.75 -2.18
C LEU A 42 -5.42 -7.61 -2.99
N TYR A 43 -6.26 -8.64 -2.97
CA TYR A 43 -7.66 -8.54 -3.34
C TYR A 43 -8.47 -8.10 -2.13
N VAL A 44 -9.17 -6.97 -2.26
CA VAL A 44 -9.95 -6.34 -1.19
C VAL A 44 -11.38 -6.13 -1.69
N PRO A 45 -12.29 -7.10 -1.48
CA PRO A 45 -13.66 -7.01 -1.98
C PRO A 45 -14.39 -5.83 -1.34
N GLY A 46 -15.13 -5.06 -2.14
CA GLY A 46 -15.94 -3.93 -1.66
C GLY A 46 -15.15 -2.66 -1.35
N LEU A 47 -13.82 -2.64 -1.51
CA LEU A 47 -13.00 -1.45 -1.34
C LEU A 47 -13.35 -0.39 -2.39
N LYS A 48 -13.77 0.79 -1.92
CA LYS A 48 -13.97 1.99 -2.76
C LYS A 48 -13.01 3.07 -2.29
N ALA A 49 -11.95 3.31 -3.08
CA ALA A 49 -10.96 4.33 -2.82
C ALA A 49 -10.47 4.95 -4.14
N PRO A 50 -10.00 6.21 -4.14
CA PRO A 50 -9.28 6.78 -5.27
C PRO A 50 -8.05 5.93 -5.61
N VAL A 51 -7.78 5.74 -6.91
CA VAL A 51 -6.63 4.98 -7.41
C VAL A 51 -5.55 5.96 -7.85
N LEU A 52 -4.31 5.69 -7.44
CA LEU A 52 -3.14 6.39 -7.95
C LEU A 52 -2.74 5.80 -9.31
N ARG A 53 -2.46 6.65 -10.27
CA ARG A 53 -1.93 6.24 -11.58
C ARG A 53 -0.41 6.17 -11.49
N PHE A 54 0.17 5.19 -12.17
CA PHE A 54 1.62 5.17 -12.38
C PHE A 54 2.01 6.34 -13.28
N ASP A 55 3.12 6.95 -12.92
CA ASP A 55 3.85 7.88 -13.76
C ASP A 55 5.07 7.14 -14.30
N GLU A 56 5.27 7.20 -15.62
CA GLU A 56 6.37 6.54 -16.34
C GLU A 56 7.45 7.54 -16.78
N ASP A 57 7.21 8.84 -16.58
CA ASP A 57 8.04 9.93 -17.12
C ASP A 57 9.00 10.53 -16.08
N ALA A 58 9.04 9.99 -14.86
CA ALA A 58 9.86 10.50 -13.76
C ALA A 58 11.37 10.45 -14.09
N ALA A 59 12.04 11.58 -13.88
CA ALA A 59 13.46 11.75 -14.11
C ALA A 59 14.26 11.93 -12.81
N ARG A 60 15.57 11.73 -12.89
CA ARG A 60 16.47 11.99 -11.76
C ARG A 60 16.42 13.48 -11.41
N GLY A 61 16.13 13.77 -10.13
CA GLY A 61 16.07 15.13 -9.60
C GLY A 61 14.65 15.70 -9.51
N ASP A 62 13.65 14.96 -10.00
CA ASP A 62 12.25 15.34 -9.82
C ASP A 62 11.86 15.30 -8.34
N ALA A 63 11.00 16.23 -7.95
CA ALA A 63 10.46 16.27 -6.60
C ALA A 63 9.50 15.10 -6.38
N ALA A 64 9.65 14.43 -5.24
CA ALA A 64 8.78 13.33 -4.85
C ALA A 64 8.36 13.43 -3.38
N VAL A 65 7.24 12.77 -3.06
CA VAL A 65 6.70 12.67 -1.70
C VAL A 65 6.44 11.20 -1.39
N VAL A 66 6.92 10.75 -0.22
CA VAL A 66 6.55 9.46 0.36
C VAL A 66 5.41 9.68 1.34
N ALA A 67 4.30 8.99 1.13
CA ALA A 67 3.13 9.00 2.00
C ALA A 67 2.96 7.64 2.67
N GLY A 68 2.79 7.60 4.00
CA GLY A 68 2.65 6.34 4.73
C GLY A 68 2.19 6.50 6.18
N TYR A 69 2.17 5.39 6.91
CA TYR A 69 1.73 5.31 8.31
C TYR A 69 2.89 4.75 9.16
N PRO A 70 3.90 5.56 9.49
CA PRO A 70 5.05 5.10 10.25
C PRO A 70 4.62 4.65 11.65
N GLN A 71 5.15 3.49 12.11
CA GLN A 71 4.89 2.95 13.45
C GLN A 71 3.39 2.76 13.77
N ASP A 72 2.60 2.39 12.76
CA ASP A 72 1.13 2.29 12.87
C ASP A 72 0.43 3.60 13.31
N GLY A 73 1.11 4.74 13.12
CA GLY A 73 0.64 6.06 13.50
C GLY A 73 -0.29 6.72 12.49
N ALA A 74 -0.38 8.05 12.56
CA ALA A 74 -1.16 8.84 11.60
C ALA A 74 -0.48 8.90 10.23
N LEU A 75 -1.24 9.33 9.21
CA LEU A 75 -0.69 9.61 7.89
C LEU A 75 0.43 10.65 7.98
N ASP A 76 1.59 10.31 7.44
CA ASP A 76 2.79 11.13 7.40
C ASP A 76 3.24 11.32 5.94
N LEU A 77 3.64 12.55 5.60
CA LEU A 77 4.11 12.93 4.27
C LEU A 77 5.54 13.46 4.37
N ARG A 78 6.47 12.84 3.65
CA ARG A 78 7.90 13.23 3.65
C ARG A 78 8.37 13.53 2.24
N ALA A 79 9.19 14.57 2.09
CA ALA A 79 9.93 14.78 0.85
C ALA A 79 10.91 13.62 0.64
N ALA A 80 11.05 13.19 -0.63
CA ALA A 80 11.96 12.14 -1.05
C ALA A 80 13.18 12.72 -1.79
#